data_AF-A0A1N6DB35-F1
#
_entry.id   AF-A0A1N6DB35-F1
#
_cell.length_a   1.000
_cell.length_b   1.000
_cell.length_c   1.000
_cell.angle_alpha   90.00
_cell.angle_beta   90.00
_cell.angle_gamma   90.00
#
_symmetry.space_group_name_H-M   'P 1'
#
loop_
_entity.id
_entity.type
_entity.pdbx_description
1 polymer ?
#
loop_
_entity_poly.entity_id
_entity_poly.type
_entity_poly.pdbx_seq_one_letter_code
_entity_poly.pdbx_strand_id
1 'polypeptide(L)'
;MTRTALVYGIISGTIVILSMLLGIVTSGGQGFWASELFGYLIMLIALSMIFVGIKRHRDQELGGVIRFLPALGLGLAISAIAAFMYVFVWEMYLLSSDYAFIHEYAAGVIENARARGVTGEALGKVIADTQQLTENYGKPWYRLPITFLEIFPVGLLISLVSAALLRNPKILPARS
;
A
#
# COMPACT_ATOMS: atom_id res chain seq x y z
N MET A 1 7.11 20.87 8.12
CA MET A 1 6.81 19.45 8.41
C MET A 1 5.38 19.03 8.03
N THR A 2 4.34 19.53 8.72
CA THR A 2 2.94 19.08 8.51
C THR A 2 2.43 19.29 7.09
N ARG A 3 2.71 20.46 6.49
CA ARG A 3 2.38 20.74 5.09
C ARG A 3 3.05 19.75 4.12
N THR A 4 4.33 19.45 4.35
CA THR A 4 5.08 18.51 3.52
C THR A 4 4.58 17.08 3.70
N ALA A 5 4.25 16.68 4.93
CA ALA A 5 3.61 15.39 5.19
C ALA A 5 2.28 15.24 4.43
N LEU A 6 1.42 16.27 4.47
CA LEU A 6 0.14 16.28 3.78
C LEU A 6 0.30 16.22 2.26
N VAL A 7 1.12 17.09 1.68
CA VAL A 7 1.30 17.15 0.22
C VAL A 7 1.86 15.84 -0.32
N TYR A 8 2.95 15.33 0.29
CA TYR A 8 3.58 14.10 -0.19
C TYR A 8 2.78 12.84 0.16
N GLY A 9 2.05 12.86 1.29
CA GLY A 9 1.09 11.81 1.65
C GLY A 9 -0.05 11.71 0.66
N ILE A 10 -0.64 12.84 0.27
CA ILE A 10 -1.71 12.90 -0.74
C ILE A 10 -1.21 12.46 -2.10
N ILE A 11 -0.03 12.91 -2.54
CA ILE A 11 0.54 12.49 -3.83
C ILE A 11 0.78 10.98 -3.84
N SER A 12 1.45 10.44 -2.81
CA SER A 12 1.70 9.00 -2.67
C SER A 12 0.39 8.22 -2.66
N GLY A 13 -0.56 8.60 -1.80
CA GLY A 13 -1.88 7.97 -1.71
C GLY A 13 -2.63 8.01 -3.04
N THR A 14 -2.62 9.14 -3.75
CA THR A 14 -3.27 9.29 -5.06
C THR A 14 -2.66 8.37 -6.10
N ILE A 15 -1.33 8.23 -6.15
CA ILE A 15 -0.66 7.32 -7.09
C ILE A 15 -1.09 5.87 -6.81
N VAL A 16 -1.10 5.44 -5.55
CA VAL A 16 -1.56 4.10 -5.16
C VAL A 16 -3.02 3.91 -5.55
N ILE A 17 -3.89 4.87 -5.22
CA ILE A 17 -5.33 4.81 -5.54
C ILE A 17 -5.56 4.70 -7.05
N LEU A 18 -4.92 5.56 -7.85
CA LEU A 18 -5.08 5.53 -9.31
C LEU A 18 -4.63 4.19 -9.89
N SER A 19 -3.54 3.63 -9.37
CA SER A 19 -3.08 2.31 -9.81
C SER A 19 -4.01 1.18 -9.46
N MET A 20 -4.61 1.23 -8.27
CA MET A 20 -5.61 0.27 -7.82
C MET A 20 -6.86 0.34 -8.71
N LEU A 21 -7.37 1.55 -8.96
CA LEU A 21 -8.52 1.76 -9.84
C LEU A 21 -8.24 1.32 -11.27
N LEU A 22 -7.05 1.62 -11.80
CA LEU A 22 -6.62 1.14 -13.11
C LEU A 22 -6.54 -0.39 -13.15
N GLY A 23 -6.01 -1.03 -12.11
CA GLY A 23 -6.03 -2.48 -11.97
C GLY A 23 -7.46 -3.02 -12.08
N ILE A 24 -8.36 -2.53 -11.22
CA ILE A 24 -9.77 -2.93 -11.21
C ILE A 24 -10.46 -2.74 -12.56
N VAL A 25 -10.28 -1.59 -13.22
CA VAL A 25 -10.97 -1.27 -14.49
C VAL A 25 -10.39 -2.04 -15.67
N THR A 26 -9.07 -2.25 -15.70
CA THR A 26 -8.41 -2.93 -16.83
C THR A 26 -8.46 -4.44 -16.72
N SER A 27 -8.64 -4.98 -15.52
CA SER A 27 -8.70 -6.41 -15.28
C SER A 27 -10.13 -6.88 -15.04
N GLY A 28 -10.78 -7.36 -16.10
CA GLY A 28 -11.80 -8.40 -15.95
C GLY A 28 -11.21 -9.75 -15.48
N GLY A 29 -10.28 -9.73 -14.52
CA GLY A 29 -9.68 -10.91 -13.89
C GLY A 29 -8.36 -11.46 -14.47
N GLN A 30 -7.89 -11.05 -15.66
CA GLN A 30 -6.65 -11.59 -16.24
C GLN A 30 -5.87 -10.55 -17.07
N GLY A 31 -4.80 -10.00 -16.51
CA GLY A 31 -3.91 -9.09 -17.22
C GLY A 31 -2.69 -8.66 -16.39
N PHE A 32 -1.61 -8.20 -17.05
CA PHE A 32 -0.39 -7.71 -16.41
C PHE A 32 -0.65 -6.63 -15.35
N TRP A 33 -1.64 -5.76 -15.60
CA TRP A 33 -2.06 -4.67 -14.72
C TRP A 33 -2.77 -5.14 -13.44
N ALA A 34 -3.26 -6.39 -13.41
CA ALA A 34 -3.86 -7.04 -12.25
C ALA A 34 -2.85 -7.87 -11.45
N SER A 35 -1.60 -7.97 -11.93
CA SER A 35 -0.60 -8.80 -11.27
C SER A 35 -0.17 -8.19 -9.95
N GLU A 36 -0.01 -9.03 -8.92
CA GLU A 36 0.52 -8.62 -7.62
C GLU A 36 1.86 -7.88 -7.78
N LEU A 37 2.71 -8.36 -8.69
CA LEU A 37 4.00 -7.75 -9.00
C LEU A 37 3.86 -6.30 -9.48
N PHE A 38 2.89 -6.02 -10.34
CA PHE A 38 2.62 -4.68 -10.82
C PHE A 38 2.11 -3.76 -9.70
N GLY A 39 1.22 -4.27 -8.84
CA GLY A 39 0.77 -3.59 -7.63
C GLY A 39 1.93 -3.19 -6.73
N TYR A 40 2.83 -4.14 -6.40
CA TYR A 40 4.01 -3.86 -5.59
C TYR A 40 4.98 -2.87 -6.24
N LEU A 41 5.15 -2.94 -7.57
CA LEU A 41 6.01 -1.99 -8.29
C LEU A 41 5.47 -0.56 -8.18
N ILE A 42 4.15 -0.37 -8.34
CA ILE A 42 3.57 0.96 -8.15
C ILE A 42 3.63 1.40 -6.68
N MET A 43 3.40 0.50 -5.72
CA MET A 43 3.58 0.84 -4.31
C MET A 43 5.01 1.36 -4.05
N LEU A 44 6.03 0.72 -4.61
CA LEU A 44 7.41 1.21 -4.53
C LEU A 44 7.58 2.61 -5.13
N ILE A 45 7.00 2.87 -6.30
CA ILE A 45 7.05 4.18 -6.97
C ILE A 45 6.33 5.24 -6.12
N ALA A 46 5.12 4.95 -5.65
CA ALA A 46 4.34 5.86 -4.82
C ALA A 46 5.06 6.17 -3.50
N LEU A 47 5.58 5.15 -2.83
CA LEU A 47 6.28 5.31 -1.56
C LEU A 47 7.66 5.94 -1.73
N SER A 48 8.26 5.95 -2.92
CA SER A 48 9.45 6.78 -3.21
C SER A 48 9.21 8.28 -2.96
N MET A 49 7.95 8.73 -3.01
CA MET A 49 7.57 10.09 -2.64
C MET A 49 7.86 10.42 -1.17
N ILE A 50 7.97 9.41 -0.28
CA ILE A 50 8.44 9.58 1.10
C ILE A 50 9.86 10.14 1.10
N PHE A 51 10.76 9.55 0.31
CA PHE A 51 12.14 10.01 0.19
C PHE A 51 12.21 11.44 -0.33
N VAL A 52 11.42 11.75 -1.36
CA VAL A 52 11.35 13.11 -1.94
C VAL A 52 10.80 14.11 -0.93
N GLY A 53 9.78 13.74 -0.16
CA GLY A 53 9.19 14.59 0.89
C GLY A 53 10.18 14.91 2.00
N ILE A 54 10.91 13.90 2.50
CA ILE A 54 11.95 14.09 3.51
C ILE A 54 13.09 14.96 2.97
N LYS A 55 13.56 14.69 1.76
CA LYS A 55 14.63 15.48 1.12
C LYS A 55 14.22 16.94 0.94
N ARG A 56 13.01 17.19 0.42
CA ARG A 56 12.51 18.56 0.25
C ARG A 56 12.41 19.31 1.57
N HIS A 57 11.89 18.65 2.61
CA HIS A 57 11.80 19.25 3.94
C HIS A 57 13.19 19.60 4.50
N ARG A 58 14.16 18.69 4.36
CA ARG A 58 15.56 18.92 4.73
C ARG A 58 16.15 20.11 3.97
N ASP A 59 16.00 20.15 2.66
CA ASP A 59 16.72 21.12 1.80
C ASP A 59 16.08 22.51 1.86
N GLN A 60 14.75 22.63 1.85
CA GLN A 60 14.04 23.91 1.77
C GLN A 60 13.69 24.52 3.13
N GLU A 61 13.31 23.69 4.12
CA GLU A 61 12.85 24.19 5.43
C GLU A 61 13.96 24.16 6.49
N LEU A 62 14.95 23.26 6.36
CA LEU A 62 16.00 23.05 7.38
C LEU A 62 17.42 23.41 6.92
N GLY A 63 17.58 23.96 5.71
CA GLY A 63 18.89 24.39 5.21
C GLY A 63 19.88 23.25 4.93
N GLY A 64 19.39 22.06 4.59
CA GLY A 64 20.20 20.93 4.13
C GLY A 64 20.59 19.91 5.20
N VAL A 65 20.18 20.08 6.46
CA VAL A 65 20.49 19.13 7.55
C VAL A 65 19.22 18.70 8.28
N ILE A 66 19.02 17.40 8.44
CA ILE A 66 17.91 16.82 9.21
C ILE A 66 18.43 15.71 10.12
N ARG A 67 17.89 15.63 11.34
CA ARG A 67 18.19 14.52 12.26
C ARG A 67 17.35 13.29 11.89
N PHE A 68 17.82 12.09 12.28
CA PHE A 68 17.13 10.83 11.99
C PHE A 68 15.67 10.79 12.49
N LEU A 69 15.45 11.15 13.75
CA LEU A 69 14.12 11.11 14.39
C LEU A 69 13.10 12.03 13.67
N PRO A 70 13.41 13.31 13.40
CA PRO A 70 12.55 14.16 12.55
C PRO A 70 12.32 13.61 11.15
N ALA A 71 13.34 13.07 10.49
CA ALA A 71 13.20 12.48 9.15
C ALA A 71 12.28 11.25 9.16
N LEU A 72 12.45 10.37 10.16
CA LEU A 72 11.60 9.21 10.36
C LEU A 72 10.16 9.61 10.68
N GLY A 73 9.96 10.57 11.58
CA GLY A 73 8.62 11.07 11.92
C GLY A 73 7.88 11.67 10.72
N LEU A 74 8.60 12.39 9.84
CA LEU A 74 8.02 12.89 8.59
C LEU A 74 7.67 11.75 7.63
N GLY A 75 8.55 10.76 7.48
CA GLY A 75 8.26 9.60 6.63
C GLY A 75 7.06 8.80 7.12
N LEU A 76 6.97 8.56 8.42
CA LEU A 76 5.83 7.89 9.07
C LEU A 76 4.53 8.67 8.91
N ALA A 77 4.58 10.00 8.98
CA ALA A 77 3.39 10.82 8.74
C ALA A 77 2.91 10.70 7.28
N ILE A 78 3.84 10.71 6.32
CA ILE A 78 3.52 10.52 4.89
C ILE A 78 2.92 9.12 4.66
N SER A 79 3.54 8.07 5.21
CA SER A 79 3.06 6.69 5.03
C SER A 79 1.70 6.46 5.68
N ALA A 80 1.47 7.03 6.87
CA ALA A 80 0.18 6.95 7.54
C ALA A 80 -0.92 7.63 6.71
N ILE A 81 -0.69 8.84 6.21
CA ILE A 81 -1.66 9.56 5.36
C ILE A 81 -1.98 8.75 4.10
N ALA A 82 -0.96 8.23 3.42
CA ALA A 82 -1.15 7.41 2.23
C ALA A 82 -1.94 6.12 2.53
N ALA A 83 -1.64 5.44 3.63
CA ALA A 83 -2.35 4.23 4.06
C ALA A 83 -3.81 4.52 4.42
N PHE A 84 -4.11 5.62 5.12
CA PHE A 84 -5.48 6.02 5.42
C PHE A 84 -6.28 6.33 4.15
N MET A 85 -5.69 7.05 3.18
CA MET A 85 -6.33 7.32 1.90
C MET A 85 -6.64 6.04 1.13
N TYR A 86 -5.68 5.10 1.10
CA TYR A 86 -5.87 3.80 0.45
C TYR A 86 -7.01 3.01 1.09
N VAL A 87 -6.99 2.85 2.41
CA VAL A 87 -8.06 2.16 3.16
C VAL A 87 -9.41 2.82 2.89
N PHE A 88 -9.49 4.16 2.90
CA PHE A 88 -10.73 4.87 2.63
C PHE A 88 -11.28 4.59 1.22
N VAL A 89 -10.45 4.69 0.18
CA VAL A 89 -10.90 4.43 -1.19
C VAL A 89 -11.22 2.95 -1.40
N TRP A 90 -10.45 2.05 -0.78
CA TRP A 90 -10.73 0.61 -0.82
C TRP A 90 -12.09 0.28 -0.22
N GLU A 91 -12.43 0.86 0.94
CA GLU A 91 -13.76 0.70 1.53
C GLU A 91 -14.87 1.27 0.63
N MET A 92 -14.66 2.45 0.04
CA MET A 92 -15.63 3.03 -0.91
C MET A 92 -15.84 2.11 -2.12
N TYR A 93 -14.76 1.50 -2.64
CA TYR A 93 -14.84 0.52 -3.71
C TYR A 93 -15.63 -0.72 -3.30
N LEU A 94 -15.32 -1.30 -2.14
CA LEU A 94 -16.02 -2.47 -1.60
C LEU A 94 -17.51 -2.22 -1.38
N LEU A 95 -17.87 -1.05 -0.84
CA LEU A 95 -19.26 -0.63 -0.67
C LEU A 95 -19.98 -0.45 -2.01
N SER A 96 -19.29 0.10 -3.02
CA SER A 96 -19.87 0.32 -4.36
C SER A 96 -20.03 -0.96 -5.17
N SER A 97 -19.21 -1.98 -4.89
CA SER A 97 -19.18 -3.27 -5.58
C SER A 97 -19.93 -4.37 -4.84
N ASP A 98 -20.64 -4.04 -3.76
CA ASP A 98 -21.31 -5.00 -2.87
C ASP A 98 -20.38 -6.15 -2.43
N TYR A 99 -19.12 -5.80 -2.12
CA TYR A 99 -18.08 -6.74 -1.71
C TYR A 99 -17.74 -7.83 -2.74
N ALA A 100 -18.05 -7.65 -4.02
CA ALA A 100 -17.77 -8.63 -5.09
C ALA A 100 -16.31 -9.15 -5.09
N PHE A 101 -15.35 -8.29 -4.74
CA PHE A 101 -13.93 -8.65 -4.66
C PHE A 101 -13.64 -9.89 -3.82
N ILE A 102 -14.23 -10.04 -2.63
CA ILE A 102 -13.91 -11.18 -1.76
C ILE A 102 -14.47 -12.50 -2.34
N HIS A 103 -15.60 -12.43 -3.04
CA HIS A 103 -16.20 -13.58 -3.71
C HIS A 103 -15.38 -14.01 -4.92
N GLU A 104 -14.90 -13.05 -5.73
CA GLU A 104 -14.00 -13.31 -6.85
C GLU A 104 -12.65 -13.87 -6.39
N TYR A 105 -12.09 -13.29 -5.32
CA TYR A 105 -10.86 -13.78 -4.69
C TYR A 105 -11.03 -15.22 -4.20
N ALA A 106 -12.13 -15.51 -3.49
CA ALA A 106 -12.43 -16.85 -3.00
C ALA A 106 -12.55 -17.88 -4.13
N ALA A 107 -13.25 -17.52 -5.22
CA ALA A 107 -13.36 -18.36 -6.40
C ALA A 107 -11.99 -18.62 -7.05
N GLY A 108 -11.15 -17.58 -7.16
CA GLY A 108 -9.79 -17.69 -7.70
C GLY A 108 -8.89 -18.60 -6.88
N VAL A 109 -8.95 -18.54 -5.55
CA VAL A 109 -8.18 -19.42 -4.64
C VAL A 109 -8.57 -20.89 -4.83
N ILE A 110 -9.88 -21.17 -4.88
CA ILE A 110 -10.40 -22.54 -5.06
C ILE A 110 -10.00 -23.08 -6.44
N GLU A 111 -10.16 -22.28 -7.49
CA GLU A 111 -9.82 -22.68 -8.86
C GLU A 111 -8.31 -22.94 -9.01
N ASN A 112 -7.48 -22.10 -8.40
CA ASN A 112 -6.04 -22.29 -8.39
C ASN A 112 -5.62 -23.57 -7.62
N ALA A 113 -6.29 -23.90 -6.52
CA ALA A 113 -6.05 -25.15 -5.80
C ALA A 113 -6.44 -26.37 -6.65
N ARG A 114 -7.58 -26.31 -7.37
CA ARG A 114 -7.99 -27.36 -8.32
C ARG A 114 -6.99 -27.51 -9.47
N ALA A 115 -6.53 -26.41 -10.04
CA ALA A 115 -5.52 -26.40 -11.10
C ALA A 115 -4.17 -27.01 -10.66
N ARG A 116 -3.83 -26.88 -9.37
CA ARG A 116 -2.68 -27.54 -8.75
C ARG A 116 -2.91 -29.01 -8.39
N GLY A 117 -4.08 -29.57 -8.72
CA GLY A 117 -4.41 -30.98 -8.47
C GLY A 117 -4.82 -31.28 -7.02
N VAL A 118 -5.17 -30.27 -6.22
CA VAL A 118 -5.65 -30.48 -4.84
C VAL A 118 -7.07 -31.06 -4.90
N THR A 119 -7.28 -32.24 -4.32
CA THR A 119 -8.56 -32.96 -4.35
C THR A 119 -8.94 -33.55 -2.99
N GLY A 120 -10.19 -34.01 -2.86
CA GLY A 120 -10.67 -34.72 -1.68
C GLY A 120 -10.71 -33.84 -0.43
N GLU A 121 -10.29 -34.39 0.71
CA GLU A 121 -10.31 -33.70 2.01
C GLU A 121 -9.50 -32.41 2.01
N ALA A 122 -8.37 -32.38 1.29
CA ALA A 122 -7.52 -31.19 1.16
C ALA A 122 -8.24 -30.04 0.43
N LEU A 123 -9.04 -30.34 -0.61
CA LEU A 123 -9.82 -29.33 -1.31
C LEU A 123 -11.00 -28.85 -0.44
N GLY A 124 -11.63 -29.77 0.30
CA GLY A 124 -12.68 -29.43 1.27
C GLY A 124 -12.18 -28.44 2.33
N LYS A 125 -10.96 -28.64 2.82
CA LYS A 125 -10.31 -27.70 3.75
C LYS A 125 -10.06 -26.33 3.13
N VAL A 126 -9.54 -26.28 1.89
CA VAL A 126 -9.35 -25.00 1.18
C VAL A 126 -10.67 -24.25 1.04
N ILE A 127 -11.76 -24.93 0.66
CA ILE A 127 -13.08 -24.31 0.53
C ILE A 127 -13.56 -23.75 1.88
N ALA A 128 -13.43 -24.53 2.96
CA ALA A 128 -13.84 -24.11 4.31
C ALA A 128 -13.03 -22.90 4.81
N ASP A 129 -11.71 -22.94 4.65
CA ASP A 129 -10.81 -21.84 5.04
C ASP A 129 -11.14 -20.56 4.24
N THR A 130 -11.47 -20.70 2.95
CA THR A 130 -11.80 -19.57 2.07
C THR A 130 -13.18 -18.97 2.40
N GLN A 131 -14.16 -19.81 2.77
CA GLN A 131 -15.47 -19.34 3.27
C GLN A 131 -15.31 -18.58 4.58
N GLN A 132 -14.53 -19.10 5.52
CA GLN A 132 -14.25 -18.42 6.78
C GLN A 132 -13.54 -17.08 6.56
N LEU A 133 -12.59 -17.03 5.61
CA LEU A 133 -11.93 -15.78 5.21
C LEU A 133 -12.96 -14.78 4.66
N THR A 134 -13.89 -15.23 3.82
CA THR A 134 -14.95 -14.39 3.24
C THR A 134 -15.84 -13.78 4.32
N GLU A 135 -16.30 -14.59 5.28
CA GLU A 135 -17.10 -14.13 6.41
C GLU A 135 -16.35 -13.13 7.31
N ASN A 136 -15.07 -13.40 7.58
CA ASN A 136 -14.24 -12.49 8.36
C ASN A 136 -13.98 -11.19 7.61
N TYR A 137 -13.75 -11.24 6.30
CA TYR A 137 -13.56 -10.07 5.46
C TYR A 137 -14.81 -9.19 5.41
N GLY A 138 -16.01 -9.75 5.57
CA GLY A 138 -17.26 -9.01 5.75
C GLY A 138 -17.27 -8.07 6.95
N LYS A 139 -16.34 -8.23 7.91
CA LYS A 139 -16.29 -7.46 9.15
C LYS A 139 -15.28 -6.30 9.03
N PRO A 140 -15.70 -5.02 9.17
CA PRO A 140 -14.81 -3.85 9.06
C PRO A 140 -13.56 -3.93 9.95
N TRP A 141 -13.71 -4.43 11.18
CA TRP A 141 -12.59 -4.55 12.12
C TRP A 141 -11.53 -5.59 11.70
N TYR A 142 -11.87 -6.52 10.80
CA TYR A 142 -10.92 -7.49 10.26
C TYR A 142 -10.26 -6.96 8.98
N ARG A 143 -11.05 -6.42 8.04
CA ARG A 143 -10.56 -5.93 6.75
C ARG A 143 -9.67 -4.69 6.89
N LEU A 144 -10.07 -3.69 7.69
CA LEU A 144 -9.40 -2.38 7.72
C LEU A 144 -7.95 -2.48 8.20
N PRO A 145 -7.63 -3.21 9.29
CA PRO A 145 -6.25 -3.38 9.72
C PRO A 145 -5.42 -4.16 8.72
N ILE A 146 -5.99 -5.16 8.04
CA ILE A 146 -5.29 -5.96 7.03
C ILE A 146 -4.88 -5.07 5.85
N THR A 147 -5.82 -4.33 5.28
CA THR A 147 -5.56 -3.38 4.18
C THR A 147 -4.57 -2.30 4.59
N PHE A 148 -4.63 -1.82 5.84
CA PHE A 148 -3.64 -0.88 6.36
C PHE A 148 -2.23 -1.49 6.46
N LEU A 149 -2.14 -2.73 6.98
CA LEU A 149 -0.89 -3.48 7.13
C LEU A 149 -0.30 -3.95 5.81
N GLU A 150 -1.03 -3.88 4.71
CA GLU A 150 -0.48 -4.11 3.37
C GLU A 150 0.45 -2.97 2.95
N ILE A 151 0.05 -1.71 3.19
CA ILE A 151 0.80 -0.52 2.75
C ILE A 151 1.76 -0.01 3.81
N PHE A 152 1.32 0.03 5.07
CA PHE A 152 2.04 0.71 6.14
C PHE A 152 3.45 0.14 6.39
N PRO A 153 3.69 -1.19 6.46
CA PRO A 153 5.02 -1.76 6.66
C PRO A 153 6.00 -1.40 5.53
N VAL A 154 5.54 -1.36 4.28
CA VAL A 154 6.37 -0.96 3.14
C VAL A 154 6.75 0.53 3.27
N GLY A 155 5.78 1.38 3.63
CA GLY A 155 6.03 2.80 3.90
C GLY A 155 6.95 3.03 5.11
N LEU A 156 6.84 2.22 6.15
CA LEU A 156 7.72 2.23 7.33
C LEU A 156 9.16 1.88 6.93
N LEU A 157 9.36 0.81 6.15
CA LEU A 157 10.69 0.41 5.66
C LEU A 157 11.34 1.52 4.84
N ILE A 158 10.59 2.12 3.91
CA ILE A 158 11.09 3.23 3.09
C ILE A 158 11.38 4.46 3.94
N SER A 159 10.56 4.74 4.96
CA SER A 159 10.79 5.84 5.91
C SER A 159 12.08 5.64 6.70
N LEU A 160 12.36 4.42 7.16
CA LEU A 160 13.59 4.07 7.87
C LEU A 160 14.82 4.25 7.00
N VAL A 161 14.80 3.70 5.77
CA VAL A 161 15.90 3.83 4.80
C VAL A 161 16.14 5.29 4.43
N SER A 162 15.06 6.03 4.13
CA SER A 162 15.14 7.44 3.77
C SER A 162 15.69 8.30 4.90
N ALA A 163 15.25 8.06 6.14
CA ALA A 163 15.74 8.78 7.30
C ALA A 163 17.21 8.47 7.59
N ALA A 164 17.65 7.22 7.42
CA ALA A 164 19.04 6.82 7.58
C ALA A 164 19.96 7.48 6.54
N LEU A 165 19.55 7.48 5.27
CA LEU A 165 20.32 8.08 4.17
C LEU A 165 20.37 9.61 4.27
N LEU A 166 19.22 10.27 4.41
CA LEU A 166 19.13 11.73 4.33
C LEU A 166 19.61 12.46 5.59
N ARG A 167 19.83 11.73 6.70
CA ARG A 167 20.55 12.23 7.87
C ARG A 167 21.95 12.70 7.51
N ASN A 168 22.61 12.05 6.55
CA ASN A 168 23.95 12.44 6.12
C ASN A 168 23.86 13.60 5.12
N PRO A 169 24.33 14.81 5.46
CA PRO A 169 24.23 15.98 4.58
C PRO A 169 25.09 15.86 3.32
N LYS A 170 26.07 14.94 3.30
CA LYS A 170 26.87 14.64 2.10
C LYS A 170 26.08 13.86 1.05
N ILE A 171 24.99 13.20 1.46
CA ILE A 171 24.16 12.42 0.54
C ILE A 171 23.13 13.36 -0.09
N LEU A 172 23.29 13.58 -1.40
CA LEU A 172 22.47 14.47 -2.23
C LEU A 172 22.37 15.89 -1.62
N PRO A 173 23.48 16.62 -1.48
CA PRO A 173 23.48 17.95 -0.87
C PRO A 173 22.55 18.90 -1.63
N ALA A 174 21.93 19.82 -0.90
CA ALA A 174 21.19 20.91 -1.50
C ALA A 174 22.14 21.68 -2.43
N ARG A 175 21.82 21.70 -3.74
CA ARG A 175 22.55 22.55 -4.68
C ARG A 175 22.12 23.99 -4.39
N SER A 176 23.08 24.81 -3.97
CA SER A 176 22.98 26.26 -3.85
C SER A 176 22.59 26.91 -5.17
#